data_AF-A0A9E2WZD9-F1
#
_entry.id   AF-A0A9E2WZD9-F1
#
_cell.length_a   1.000
_cell.length_b   1.000
_cell.length_c   1.000
_cell.angle_alpha   90.00
_cell.angle_beta   90.00
_cell.angle_gamma   90.00
#
_symmetry.space_group_name_H-M   'P 1'
#
loop_
_entity.id
_entity.type
_entity.pdbx_description
1 polymer ?
#
loop_
_entity_poly.entity_id
_entity_poly.type
_entity_poly.pdbx_seq_one_letter_code
_entity_poly.pdbx_strand_id
1 'polypeptide(L)' 'MDITKKTKEELASKIKDLEDFIAKKGIGSNYLARAEKVQRNINIALFLGISVTIVGLSIWLFSGKNTEED' A
#
# COMPACT_ATOMS: atom_id res chain seq x y z
N MET A 1 -16.41 10.60 36.58
CA MET A 1 -15.93 9.44 35.80
C MET A 1 -15.35 8.45 36.78
N ASP A 2 -15.79 7.20 36.71
CA ASP A 2 -15.34 6.12 37.60
C ASP A 2 -13.83 5.91 37.48
N ILE A 3 -13.11 5.94 38.60
CA ILE A 3 -11.64 5.77 38.66
C ILE A 3 -11.26 4.47 37.94
N THR A 4 -12.10 3.45 38.06
CA THR A 4 -11.95 2.15 37.38
C THR A 4 -11.90 2.28 35.86
N LYS A 5 -12.71 3.18 35.28
CA LYS A 5 -12.76 3.42 33.84
C LYS A 5 -11.49 4.10 33.35
N LYS A 6 -11.01 5.10 34.09
CA LYS A 6 -9.76 5.80 33.78
C LYS A 6 -8.55 4.85 33.86
N THR A 7 -8.50 4.00 34.88
CA THR A 7 -7.43 2.99 35.02
C THR A 7 -7.44 1.99 33.87
N LYS A 8 -8.62 1.54 33.42
CA LYS A 8 -8.74 0.66 32.24
C LYS A 8 -8.26 1.33 30.95
N GLU A 9 -8.65 2.58 30.74
CA GLU A 9 -8.25 3.36 29.56
C GLU A 9 -6.74 3.58 29.50
N GLU A 10 -6.11 3.91 30.64
CA GLU A 10 -4.65 4.04 30.72
C GLU A 10 -3.93 2.71 30.49
N LEU A 11 -4.47 1.59 31.02
CA LEU A 11 -3.91 0.27 30.77
C LEU A 11 -3.98 -0.11 29.29
N ALA A 12 -5.14 0.11 28.66
CA ALA A 12 -5.34 -0.17 27.24
C ALA A 12 -4.42 0.68 26.36
N SER A 13 -4.23 1.95 26.72
CA SER A 13 -3.28 2.83 26.02
C SER A 13 -1.86 2.30 26.11
N LYS A 14 -1.40 1.87 27.30
CA LYS A 14 -0.04 1.34 27.46
C LYS A 14 0.17 0.01 26.75
N ILE A 15 -0.85 -0.86 26.72
CA ILE A 15 -0.81 -2.10 25.95
C ILE A 15 -0.66 -1.78 24.46
N LYS A 16 -1.45 -0.84 23.94
CA LYS A 16 -1.37 -0.41 22.55
C LYS A 16 0.01 0.17 22.20
N ASP A 17 0.58 1.00 23.08
CA ASP A 17 1.92 1.56 22.88
C ASP A 17 3.00 0.44 22.77
N LEU A 18 2.86 -0.64 23.55
CA LEU A 18 3.75 -1.80 23.48
C LEU A 18 3.54 -2.60 22.19
N GLU A 19 2.29 -2.82 21.77
CA GLU A 19 1.97 -3.48 20.50
C GLU A 19 2.56 -2.71 19.32
N ASP A 20 2.40 -1.40 19.29
CA ASP A 20 2.98 -0.52 18.26
C ASP A 20 4.52 -0.55 18.29
N PHE A 21 5.12 -0.60 19.49
CA PHE A 21 6.56 -0.73 19.65
C PHE A 21 7.08 -2.07 19.10
N ILE A 22 6.39 -3.17 19.38
CA ILE A 22 6.74 -4.50 18.85
C ILE A 22 6.51 -4.54 17.34
N ALA A 23 5.43 -3.94 16.82
CA ALA A 23 5.17 -3.86 15.39
C ALA A 23 6.26 -3.07 14.64
N LYS A 24 6.79 -2.00 15.25
CA LYS A 24 7.84 -1.15 14.65
C LYS A 24 9.27 -1.64 14.88
N LYS A 25 9.56 -2.24 16.03
CA LYS A 25 10.93 -2.57 16.46
C LYS A 25 11.14 -4.02 16.91
N GLY A 26 10.08 -4.82 16.99
CA GLY A 26 10.14 -6.22 17.36
C GLY A 26 10.83 -7.08 16.31
N ILE A 27 11.19 -8.30 16.69
CA ILE A 27 11.82 -9.28 15.80
C ILE A 27 10.82 -9.59 14.67
N GLY A 28 11.22 -9.35 13.41
CA GLY A 28 10.34 -9.51 12.25
C GLY A 28 9.64 -8.24 11.76
N SER A 29 9.63 -7.14 12.53
CA SER A 29 9.07 -5.84 12.11
C SER A 29 9.65 -5.33 10.78
N ASN A 30 10.96 -5.46 10.61
CA ASN A 30 11.66 -5.12 9.38
C ASN A 30 11.24 -6.00 8.18
N TYR A 31 10.89 -7.26 8.41
CA TYR A 31 10.42 -8.15 7.35
C TYR A 31 9.01 -7.77 6.91
N LEU A 32 8.10 -7.51 7.86
CA LEU A 32 6.75 -7.07 7.56
C LEU A 32 6.74 -5.73 6.83
N ALA A 33 7.51 -4.75 7.33
CA ALA A 33 7.66 -3.45 6.69
C ALA A 33 8.29 -3.54 5.29
N ARG A 34 9.20 -4.50 5.07
CA ARG A 34 9.79 -4.75 3.75
C ARG A 34 8.80 -5.43 2.81
N ALA A 35 8.03 -6.40 3.28
CA ALA A 35 6.98 -7.06 2.52
C ALA A 35 5.88 -6.07 2.10
N GLU A 36 5.43 -5.20 3.02
CA GLU A 36 4.44 -4.16 2.73
C GLU A 36 4.96 -3.17 1.66
N LYS A 37 6.21 -2.72 1.78
CA LYS A 37 6.85 -1.86 0.76
C LYS A 37 6.93 -2.55 -0.59
N VAL A 38 7.30 -3.83 -0.63
CA VAL A 38 7.38 -4.60 -1.87
C VAL A 38 6.00 -4.76 -2.50
N GLN A 39 4.98 -5.11 -1.71
CA GLN A 39 3.62 -5.26 -2.19
C GLN A 39 3.06 -3.95 -2.75
N ARG A 40 3.31 -2.83 -2.07
CA ARG A 40 2.93 -1.49 -2.58
C ARG A 40 3.63 -1.18 -3.90
N ASN A 41 4.93 -1.45 -4.00
CA ASN A 41 5.69 -1.19 -5.22
C ASN A 41 5.21 -2.05 -6.39
N ILE A 42 4.86 -3.31 -6.14
CA ILE A 42 4.26 -4.21 -7.15
C ILE A 42 2.92 -3.64 -7.63
N ASN A 43 2.05 -3.20 -6.72
CA ASN A 43 0.76 -2.62 -7.11
C ASN A 43 0.94 -1.36 -7.98
N ILE A 44 1.88 -0.49 -7.61
CA ILE A 44 2.20 0.72 -8.39
C ILE A 44 2.77 0.33 -9.76
N ALA A 45 3.72 -0.60 -9.81
CA ALA A 45 4.33 -1.05 -11.05
C ALA A 45 3.31 -1.69 -11.99
N LEU A 46 2.42 -2.53 -11.45
CA LEU A 46 1.35 -3.17 -12.22
C LEU A 46 0.37 -2.13 -12.77
N PHE A 47 -0.06 -1.18 -11.93
CA PHE A 47 -0.96 -0.11 -12.35
C PHE A 47 -0.34 0.75 -13.45
N LEU A 48 0.90 1.21 -13.27
CA LEU A 48 1.62 2.00 -14.26
C LEU A 48 1.84 1.22 -15.56
N GLY A 49 2.28 -0.04 -15.47
CA GLY A 49 2.52 -0.89 -16.63
C GLY A 49 1.25 -1.10 -17.47
N ILE A 50 0.11 -1.37 -16.83
CA ILE A 50 -1.18 -1.49 -17.51
C ILE A 50 -1.56 -0.16 -18.16
N SER A 51 -1.44 0.96 -17.44
CA SER A 51 -1.83 2.28 -17.98
C SER A 51 -1.02 2.65 -19.24
N VAL A 52 0.30 2.45 -19.22
CA VAL A 52 1.18 2.72 -20.36
C VAL A 52 0.84 1.80 -21.53
N THR A 53 0.56 0.52 -21.26
CA THR A 53 0.18 -0.44 -22.30
C THR A 53 -1.13 -0.04 -22.99
N ILE A 54 -2.15 0.36 -22.22
CA ILE A 54 -3.44 0.79 -22.77
C ILE A 54 -3.25 2.04 -23.65
N VAL A 55 -2.50 3.03 -23.17
CA VAL A 55 -2.23 4.26 -23.94
C VAL A 55 -1.47 3.95 -25.22
N GLY A 56 -0.41 3.14 -25.14
CA GLY A 56 0.38 2.74 -26.31
C GLY A 56 -0.45 1.98 -27.34
N LEU A 57 -1.27 1.01 -26.91
CA LEU A 57 -2.17 0.27 -27.79
C LEU A 57 -3.22 1.18 -28.42
N SER A 58 -3.76 2.13 -27.66
CA SER A 58 -4.72 3.10 -28.18
C SER A 58 -4.10 3.92 -29.31
N ILE A 59 -2.91 4.51 -29.08
CA ILE A 59 -2.19 5.29 -30.09
C ILE A 59 -1.89 4.43 -31.33
N TRP A 60 -1.43 3.19 -31.14
CA TRP A 60 -1.11 2.29 -32.25
C TRP A 60 -2.34 1.97 -33.10
N LEU A 61 -3.47 1.64 -32.47
CA LEU A 61 -4.74 1.37 -33.17
C LEU A 61 -5.25 2.60 -33.93
N PHE A 62 -5.21 3.78 -33.32
CA PHE A 62 -5.64 5.02 -33.97
C PHE A 62 -4.70 5.44 -35.11
N SER A 63 -3.39 5.25 -34.96
CA SER A 63 -2.41 5.58 -36.01
C SER A 63 -2.45 4.60 -37.18
N GLY A 64 -2.74 3.31 -36.94
CA GLY A 64 -2.88 2.32 -38.01
C GLY A 64 -4.14 2.55 -38.86
N LYS A 65 -5.24 3.00 -38.24
CA LYS A 65 -6.51 3.26 -38.93
C LYS A 65 -6.45 4.42 -39.93
N ASN A 66 -5.59 5.41 -39.69
CA ASN A 66 -5.39 6.54 -40.60
C ASN A 66 -4.59 6.17 -41.86
N THR A 67 -4.02 4.96 -41.96
CA THR A 67 -3.27 4.49 -43.15
C THR A 67 -4.14 3.68 -44.11
N GLU A 68 -5.38 3.33 -43.74
CA GLU A 68 -6.31 2.57 -44.60
C GLU A 68 -7.33 3.46 -45.36
N GLU A 69 -7.34 4.78 -45.13
CA GLU A 69 -8.28 5.73 -45.78
C GLU A 69 -7.64 6.68 -46.81
N ASP A 70 -6.36 6.52 -47.17
CA ASP A 70 -5.69 7.26 -48.27
C ASP A 70 -5.36 6.37 -49.49
#